data_AF-A0A642UYS4-F1
#
_entry.id   AF-A0A642UYS4-F1
#
_cell.length_a   1.000
_cell.length_b   1.000
_cell.length_c   1.000
_cell.angle_alpha   90.00
_cell.angle_beta   90.00
_cell.angle_gamma   90.00
#
_symmetry.space_group_name_H-M   'P 1'
#
loop_
_entity.id
_entity.type
_entity.pdbx_description
1 polymer ?
#
loop_
_entity_poly.entity_id
_entity_poly.type
_entity_poly.pdbx_seq_one_letter_code
_entity_poly.pdbx_strand_id
1 'polypeptide(L)'
;MDLGSPRLFSHPPATTRLTTDVSVVIDDIHALNYRDAADKVRGLLQSDGYSDEDKLKLWEARLTLLMFYSMNQARQEAVALNNHLFLLENDAPQAAVYPLPRNNPMIPLSLLVLLLRLKLKPSVTVINEIYKLVYQTRLKSTSGGGTRRQLMVASYEVLAALVASHQWLVVLNMATSTSEQAQNHAGYGDYASNLRLVTMIITALVGGDTSSDDYQRLEKTTTDSWGYVMQRTGEYNGTFADIAAIASSAATVAPVLERLLAVWTLVTLGEIGVDDLDQLPSKHVNADVDGLVEAVTAHWPRNLTHYYGH
;
A
#
# COMPACT_ATOMS: atom_id res chain seq x y z
N MET A 1 -24.46 -32.23 6.72
CA MET A 1 -23.55 -32.61 5.61
C MET A 1 -22.41 -31.63 5.66
N ASP A 2 -21.27 -32.10 6.12
CA ASP A 2 -20.06 -31.33 6.34
C ASP A 2 -19.39 -31.14 4.98
N LEU A 3 -19.64 -30.00 4.34
CA LEU A 3 -18.98 -29.60 3.10
C LEU A 3 -17.60 -29.09 3.50
N GLY A 4 -16.66 -30.03 3.64
CA GLY A 4 -15.26 -29.70 3.91
C GLY A 4 -14.79 -28.62 2.93
N SER A 5 -14.48 -27.44 3.47
CA SER A 5 -13.93 -26.33 2.70
C SER A 5 -12.77 -26.87 1.86
N PRO A 6 -12.74 -26.63 0.53
CA PRO A 6 -11.56 -26.93 -0.26
C PRO A 6 -10.42 -26.17 0.41
N ARG A 7 -9.45 -26.88 0.99
CA ARG A 7 -8.31 -26.24 1.63
C ARG A 7 -7.73 -25.30 0.60
N LEU A 8 -7.73 -24.01 0.92
CA LEU A 8 -7.50 -22.89 0.02
C LEU A 8 -6.12 -22.95 -0.67
N PHE A 9 -5.28 -23.96 -0.32
CA PHE A 9 -3.89 -24.11 -0.73
C PHE A 9 -3.39 -25.58 -0.83
N SER A 10 -4.25 -26.59 -0.99
CA SER A 10 -3.82 -28.00 -0.97
C SER A 10 -3.31 -28.58 -2.32
N HIS A 11 -1.97 -28.76 -2.41
CA HIS A 11 -1.16 -29.81 -3.12
C HIS A 11 -0.21 -29.39 -4.31
N PRO A 12 0.93 -30.11 -4.61
CA PRO A 12 2.16 -30.45 -3.83
C PRO A 12 3.49 -30.41 -4.73
N PRO A 13 4.73 -30.91 -4.39
CA PRO A 13 5.13 -32.23 -3.86
C PRO A 13 5.96 -32.20 -2.56
N ALA A 14 6.20 -33.38 -1.99
CA ALA A 14 7.08 -33.60 -0.85
C ALA A 14 8.54 -33.28 -1.19
N THR A 15 8.95 -32.04 -0.97
CA THR A 15 10.36 -31.70 -0.73
C THR A 15 10.45 -31.25 0.71
N THR A 16 11.29 -31.96 1.46
CA THR A 16 11.78 -31.69 2.82
C THR A 16 11.04 -30.53 3.51
N ARG A 17 10.14 -30.86 4.45
CA ARG A 17 9.53 -29.86 5.35
C ARG A 17 10.67 -29.10 6.03
N LEU A 18 11.09 -27.99 5.45
CA LEU A 18 11.77 -26.95 6.18
C LEU A 18 10.70 -26.42 7.10
N THR A 19 10.80 -26.76 8.39
CA THR A 19 10.11 -26.03 9.44
C THR A 19 10.74 -24.65 9.48
N THR A 20 10.34 -23.82 8.53
CA THR A 20 10.68 -22.41 8.52
C THR A 20 9.84 -21.78 9.62
N ASP A 21 10.49 -21.15 10.58
CA ASP A 21 9.83 -20.35 11.61
C ASP A 21 9.70 -18.90 11.09
N VAL A 22 8.65 -18.21 11.52
CA VAL A 22 8.40 -16.81 11.16
C VAL A 22 9.54 -15.91 11.63
N SER A 23 10.12 -16.21 12.79
CA SER A 23 11.30 -15.52 13.34
C SER A 23 12.45 -15.43 12.32
N VAL A 24 12.73 -16.53 11.62
CA VAL A 24 13.80 -16.62 10.60
C VAL A 24 13.50 -15.76 9.37
N VAL A 25 12.21 -15.55 9.06
CA VAL A 25 11.81 -14.65 7.97
C VAL A 25 12.02 -13.20 8.38
N ILE A 26 11.67 -12.85 9.62
CA ILE A 26 11.86 -11.51 10.19
C ILE A 26 13.35 -11.15 10.21
N ASP A 27 14.22 -12.08 10.61
CA ASP A 27 15.67 -11.89 10.59
C ASP A 27 16.20 -11.57 9.18
N ASP A 28 15.73 -12.29 8.16
CA ASP A 28 16.10 -12.00 6.76
C ASP A 28 15.63 -10.60 6.32
N ILE A 29 14.43 -10.19 6.73
CA ILE A 29 13.87 -8.86 6.41
C ILE A 29 14.75 -7.77 7.02
N HIS A 30 15.13 -7.92 8.29
CA HIS A 30 16.03 -6.99 8.96
C HIS A 30 17.43 -6.98 8.31
N ALA A 31 17.90 -8.13 7.81
CA ALA A 31 19.13 -8.23 7.04
C ALA A 31 18.99 -7.75 5.57
N LEU A 32 17.82 -7.23 5.16
CA LEU A 32 17.50 -6.80 3.79
C LEU A 32 17.61 -7.93 2.74
N ASN A 33 17.52 -9.18 3.17
CA ASN A 33 17.54 -10.35 2.31
C ASN A 33 16.13 -10.74 1.84
N TYR A 34 15.51 -9.84 1.06
CA TYR A 34 14.11 -9.97 0.65
C TYR A 34 13.82 -11.20 -0.21
N ARG A 35 14.81 -11.69 -0.97
CA ARG A 35 14.67 -12.89 -1.79
C ARG A 35 14.47 -14.13 -0.92
N ASP A 36 15.37 -14.35 0.03
CA ASP A 36 15.31 -15.52 0.90
C ASP A 36 14.10 -15.43 1.85
N ALA A 37 13.77 -14.22 2.33
CA ALA A 37 12.54 -13.98 3.07
C ALA A 37 11.30 -14.38 2.25
N ALA A 38 11.19 -13.95 0.99
CA ALA A 38 10.06 -14.30 0.13
C ALA A 38 9.96 -15.82 -0.06
N ASP A 39 11.06 -16.50 -0.37
CA ASP A 39 11.09 -17.96 -0.56
C ASP A 39 10.72 -18.72 0.72
N LYS A 40 11.14 -18.23 1.88
CA LYS A 40 10.75 -18.76 3.19
C LYS A 40 9.24 -18.59 3.46
N VAL A 41 8.66 -17.42 3.14
CA VAL A 41 7.19 -17.22 3.24
C VAL A 41 6.42 -18.18 2.33
N ARG A 42 6.97 -18.55 1.16
CA ARG A 42 6.37 -19.60 0.31
C ARG A 42 6.30 -20.95 1.03
N GLY A 43 7.35 -21.30 1.77
CA GLY A 43 7.37 -22.48 2.62
C GLY A 43 6.29 -22.45 3.69
N LEU A 44 6.09 -21.29 4.34
CA LEU A 44 5.02 -21.08 5.31
C LEU A 44 3.63 -21.26 4.69
N LEU A 45 3.39 -20.71 3.49
CA LEU A 45 2.11 -20.86 2.76
C LEU A 45 1.76 -22.32 2.43
N GLN A 46 2.77 -23.18 2.25
CA GLN A 46 2.61 -24.61 1.99
C GLN A 46 2.37 -25.44 3.26
N SER A 47 2.53 -24.84 4.45
CA SER A 47 2.24 -25.48 5.72
C SER A 47 0.72 -25.63 5.94
N ASP A 48 0.32 -26.78 6.47
CA ASP A 48 -1.05 -27.02 6.94
C ASP A 48 -1.33 -26.37 8.31
N GLY A 49 -0.32 -25.77 8.95
CA GLY A 49 -0.41 -25.23 10.32
C GLY A 49 -1.02 -23.83 10.44
N TYR A 50 -1.33 -23.16 9.32
CA TYR A 50 -1.86 -21.81 9.30
C TYR A 50 -3.34 -21.78 8.91
N SER A 51 -4.10 -20.89 9.55
CA SER A 51 -5.49 -20.63 9.17
C SER A 51 -5.60 -19.98 7.79
N ASP A 52 -6.78 -19.98 7.17
CA ASP A 52 -6.96 -19.29 5.88
C ASP A 52 -6.70 -17.78 6.01
N GLU A 53 -7.03 -17.18 7.17
CA GLU A 53 -6.73 -15.78 7.47
C GLU A 53 -5.22 -15.53 7.53
N ASP A 54 -4.47 -16.37 8.24
CA ASP A 54 -3.01 -16.27 8.31
C ASP A 54 -2.37 -16.46 6.95
N LYS A 55 -2.92 -17.33 6.11
CA LYS A 55 -2.41 -17.53 4.75
C LYS A 55 -2.66 -16.32 3.85
N LEU A 56 -3.76 -15.59 4.03
CA LEU A 56 -3.98 -14.32 3.34
C LEU A 56 -2.94 -13.27 3.77
N LYS A 57 -2.63 -13.18 5.07
CA LYS A 57 -1.56 -12.32 5.60
C LYS A 57 -0.18 -12.72 5.07
N LEU A 58 0.12 -14.02 5.02
CA LEU A 58 1.35 -14.54 4.43
C LEU A 58 1.44 -14.23 2.92
N TRP A 59 0.32 -14.28 2.19
CA TRP A 59 0.28 -13.84 0.80
C TRP A 59 0.57 -12.36 0.63
N GLU A 60 0.00 -11.52 1.49
CA GLU A 60 0.28 -10.09 1.52
C GLU A 60 1.76 -9.80 1.79
N ALA A 61 2.34 -10.45 2.80
CA ALA A 61 3.76 -10.39 3.11
C ALA A 61 4.62 -10.85 1.93
N ARG A 62 4.28 -11.98 1.30
CA ARG A 62 5.00 -12.54 0.15
C ARG A 62 4.98 -11.60 -1.04
N LEU A 63 3.80 -11.13 -1.44
CA LEU A 63 3.67 -10.24 -2.58
C LEU A 63 4.47 -8.97 -2.34
N THR A 64 4.41 -8.42 -1.13
CA THR A 64 5.20 -7.26 -0.73
C THR A 64 6.70 -7.49 -0.82
N LEU A 65 7.21 -8.60 -0.26
CA LEU A 65 8.64 -8.95 -0.34
C LEU A 65 9.10 -9.12 -1.79
N LEU A 66 8.26 -9.74 -2.63
CA LEU A 66 8.52 -9.86 -4.06
C LEU A 66 8.58 -8.49 -4.75
N MET A 67 7.90 -7.45 -4.27
CA MET A 67 8.04 -6.10 -4.84
C MET A 67 9.44 -5.53 -4.63
N PHE A 68 10.11 -5.86 -3.52
CA PHE A 68 11.47 -5.38 -3.24
C PHE A 68 12.54 -6.14 -4.02
N TYR A 69 12.23 -7.35 -4.51
CA TYR A 69 13.20 -8.21 -5.17
C TYR A 69 12.92 -8.43 -6.68
N SER A 70 11.67 -8.75 -7.04
CA SER A 70 11.27 -9.12 -8.41
C SER A 70 9.82 -8.71 -8.71
N MET A 71 9.66 -7.51 -9.27
CA MET A 71 8.34 -6.99 -9.65
C MET A 71 7.59 -7.90 -10.63
N ASN A 72 8.29 -8.51 -11.60
CA ASN A 72 7.66 -9.42 -12.56
C ASN A 72 7.05 -10.65 -11.86
N GLN A 73 7.75 -11.20 -10.87
CA GLN A 73 7.24 -12.32 -10.10
C GLN A 73 6.08 -11.89 -9.21
N ALA A 74 6.17 -10.73 -8.55
CA ALA A 74 5.07 -10.17 -7.76
C ALA A 74 3.78 -10.04 -8.60
N ARG A 75 3.89 -9.51 -9.84
CA ARG A 75 2.75 -9.38 -10.76
C ARG A 75 2.16 -10.74 -11.17
N GLN A 76 3.01 -11.70 -11.53
CA GLN A 76 2.55 -13.05 -11.91
C GLN A 76 1.82 -13.74 -10.76
N GLU A 77 2.39 -13.68 -9.55
CA GLU A 77 1.79 -14.31 -8.37
C GLU A 77 0.52 -13.58 -7.92
N ALA A 78 0.44 -12.25 -8.03
CA ALA A 78 -0.77 -11.51 -7.75
C ALA A 78 -1.91 -11.87 -8.71
N VAL A 79 -1.64 -12.04 -10.01
CA VAL A 79 -2.65 -12.50 -10.97
C VAL A 79 -3.11 -13.92 -10.62
N ALA A 80 -2.19 -14.82 -10.28
CA ALA A 80 -2.53 -16.18 -9.90
C ALA A 80 -3.39 -16.22 -8.62
N LEU A 81 -3.00 -15.48 -7.58
CA LEU A 81 -3.75 -15.36 -6.33
C LEU A 81 -5.14 -14.75 -6.57
N ASN A 82 -5.22 -13.64 -7.31
CA ASN A 82 -6.50 -13.02 -7.68
C ASN A 82 -7.43 -14.01 -8.37
N ASN A 83 -6.92 -14.74 -9.35
CA ASN A 83 -7.71 -15.70 -10.12
C ASN A 83 -8.21 -16.84 -9.22
N HIS A 84 -7.35 -17.33 -8.32
CA HIS A 84 -7.73 -18.36 -7.36
C HIS A 84 -8.83 -17.87 -6.41
N LEU A 85 -8.66 -16.70 -5.79
CA LEU A 85 -9.64 -16.10 -4.89
C LEU A 85 -10.98 -15.83 -5.60
N PHE A 86 -10.94 -15.35 -6.84
CA PHE A 86 -12.15 -15.11 -7.62
C PHE A 86 -12.91 -16.41 -7.91
N LEU A 87 -12.21 -17.48 -8.30
CA LEU A 87 -12.80 -18.78 -8.59
C LEU A 87 -13.39 -19.47 -7.34
N LEU A 88 -12.86 -19.17 -6.15
CA LEU A 88 -13.45 -19.66 -4.90
C LEU A 88 -14.79 -18.99 -4.60
N GLU A 89 -14.94 -17.72 -4.99
CA GLU A 89 -16.18 -16.97 -4.78
C GLU A 89 -17.23 -17.20 -5.88
N ASN A 90 -16.79 -17.59 -7.08
CA ASN A 90 -17.63 -17.61 -8.27
C ASN A 90 -17.41 -18.90 -9.05
N ASP A 91 -18.50 -19.58 -9.39
CA ASP A 91 -18.48 -20.67 -10.35
C ASP A 91 -18.36 -20.08 -11.77
N ALA A 92 -17.12 -19.79 -12.18
CA ALA A 92 -16.80 -19.14 -13.44
C ALA A 92 -15.89 -20.01 -14.32
N PRO A 93 -16.07 -19.98 -15.65
CA PRO A 93 -15.22 -20.72 -16.57
C PRO A 93 -13.80 -20.15 -16.60
N GLN A 94 -12.79 -21.03 -16.71
CA GLN A 94 -11.36 -20.67 -16.72
C GLN A 94 -11.04 -19.51 -17.68
N ALA A 95 -10.68 -18.36 -17.12
CA ALA A 95 -10.18 -17.18 -17.81
C ALA A 95 -8.71 -16.88 -17.42
N ALA A 96 -7.99 -16.21 -18.32
CA ALA A 96 -6.59 -15.84 -18.08
C ALA A 96 -6.44 -14.80 -16.96
N VAL A 97 -7.38 -13.85 -16.85
CA VAL A 97 -7.40 -12.80 -15.82
C VAL A 97 -8.85 -12.53 -15.42
N TYR A 98 -9.18 -12.79 -14.16
CA TYR A 98 -10.52 -12.52 -13.60
C TYR A 98 -10.63 -11.10 -13.04
N PRO A 99 -11.84 -10.58 -12.73
CA PRO A 99 -12.02 -9.43 -11.85
C PRO A 99 -11.42 -9.63 -10.45
N LEU A 100 -11.40 -8.57 -9.63
CA LEU A 100 -11.07 -8.74 -8.21
C LEU A 100 -12.13 -9.59 -7.51
N PRO A 101 -11.75 -10.44 -6.53
CA PRO A 101 -12.70 -11.05 -5.61
C PRO A 101 -13.39 -9.96 -4.79
N ARG A 102 -14.70 -10.11 -4.60
CA ARG A 102 -15.59 -9.05 -4.10
C ARG A 102 -16.56 -9.55 -3.03
N ASN A 103 -16.76 -10.86 -2.91
CA ASN A 103 -17.82 -11.44 -2.10
C ASN A 103 -17.31 -12.02 -0.78
N ASN A 104 -16.01 -12.25 -0.63
CA ASN A 104 -15.42 -12.80 0.57
C ASN A 104 -14.97 -11.69 1.55
N PRO A 105 -15.60 -11.55 2.73
CA PRO A 105 -15.22 -10.55 3.73
C PRO A 105 -13.90 -10.88 4.44
N MET A 106 -13.37 -12.10 4.31
CA MET A 106 -12.10 -12.49 4.94
C MET A 106 -10.88 -11.92 4.20
N ILE A 107 -11.04 -11.47 2.96
CA ILE A 107 -9.93 -10.89 2.19
C ILE A 107 -9.71 -9.45 2.69
N PRO A 108 -8.55 -9.14 3.29
CA PRO A 108 -8.29 -7.80 3.80
C PRO A 108 -8.21 -6.79 2.66
N LEU A 109 -8.63 -5.55 2.95
CA LEU A 109 -8.63 -4.47 1.97
C LEU A 109 -7.22 -4.18 1.44
N SER A 110 -6.21 -4.25 2.31
CA SER A 110 -4.81 -4.05 1.99
C SER A 110 -4.34 -5.03 0.91
N LEU A 111 -4.67 -6.32 1.05
CA LEU A 111 -4.41 -7.35 0.03
C LEU A 111 -5.17 -7.08 -1.28
N LEU A 112 -6.45 -6.67 -1.23
CA LEU A 112 -7.20 -6.34 -2.45
C LEU A 112 -6.57 -5.16 -3.21
N VAL A 113 -6.13 -4.13 -2.49
CA VAL A 113 -5.41 -2.98 -3.03
C VAL A 113 -4.07 -3.42 -3.62
N LEU A 114 -3.31 -4.25 -2.91
CA LEU A 114 -2.05 -4.81 -3.38
C LEU A 114 -2.22 -5.63 -4.68
N LEU A 115 -3.23 -6.48 -4.73
CA LEU A 115 -3.61 -7.24 -5.92
C LEU A 115 -3.95 -6.33 -7.09
N LEU A 116 -4.74 -5.28 -6.85
CA LEU A 116 -5.10 -4.32 -7.88
C LEU A 116 -3.86 -3.64 -8.46
N ARG A 117 -2.96 -3.17 -7.60
CA ARG A 117 -1.71 -2.48 -7.97
C ARG A 117 -0.80 -3.37 -8.79
N LEU A 118 -0.64 -4.64 -8.41
CA LEU A 118 0.25 -5.57 -9.10
C LEU A 118 -0.36 -6.08 -10.42
N LYS A 119 -1.68 -6.19 -10.48
CA LYS A 119 -2.38 -6.73 -11.65
C LYS A 119 -2.55 -5.73 -12.78
N LEU A 120 -2.72 -4.45 -12.45
CA LEU A 120 -3.09 -3.42 -13.41
C LEU A 120 -2.03 -2.33 -13.49
N LYS A 121 -1.71 -1.91 -14.72
CA LYS A 121 -0.94 -0.69 -14.92
C LYS A 121 -1.76 0.52 -14.46
N PRO A 122 -1.12 1.55 -13.86
CA PRO A 122 -1.78 2.82 -13.55
C PRO A 122 -2.55 3.32 -14.77
N SER A 123 -3.87 3.39 -14.64
CA SER A 123 -4.79 3.76 -15.71
C SER A 123 -6.14 4.11 -15.11
N VAL A 124 -7.00 4.76 -15.91
CA VAL A 124 -8.39 5.06 -15.51
C VAL A 124 -9.17 3.80 -15.13
N THR A 125 -8.79 2.63 -15.67
CA THR A 125 -9.36 1.33 -15.29
C THR A 125 -9.11 0.98 -13.83
N VAL A 126 -7.90 1.25 -13.32
CA VAL A 126 -7.55 1.04 -11.90
C VAL A 126 -8.44 1.90 -11.01
N ILE A 127 -8.61 3.16 -11.38
CA ILE A 127 -9.44 4.12 -10.64
C ILE A 127 -10.89 3.60 -10.54
N ASN A 128 -11.45 3.11 -11.64
CA ASN A 128 -12.80 2.52 -11.64
C ASN A 128 -12.92 1.30 -10.72
N GLU A 129 -11.90 0.45 -10.64
CA GLU A 129 -11.89 -0.69 -9.73
C GLU A 129 -11.72 -0.26 -8.26
N ILE A 130 -10.90 0.76 -7.98
CA ILE A 130 -10.81 1.36 -6.63
C ILE A 130 -12.17 1.93 -6.21
N TYR A 131 -12.87 2.65 -7.09
CA TYR A 131 -14.20 3.17 -6.78
C TYR A 131 -15.21 2.07 -6.45
N LYS A 132 -15.19 0.96 -7.19
CA LYS A 132 -16.06 -0.20 -6.91
C LYS A 132 -15.73 -0.81 -5.54
N LEU A 133 -14.45 -0.95 -5.23
CA LEU A 133 -13.97 -1.48 -3.95
C LEU A 133 -14.37 -0.56 -2.79
N VAL A 134 -14.19 0.76 -2.93
CA VAL A 134 -14.68 1.79 -2.00
C VAL A 134 -16.17 1.66 -1.76
N TYR A 135 -16.96 1.54 -2.82
CA TYR A 135 -18.41 1.42 -2.72
C TYR A 135 -18.81 0.16 -1.95
N GLN A 136 -18.15 -0.97 -2.23
CA GLN A 136 -18.39 -2.22 -1.51
C GLN A 136 -18.01 -2.15 -0.03
N THR A 137 -16.86 -1.56 0.27
CA THR A 137 -16.42 -1.32 1.65
C THR A 137 -17.45 -0.50 2.42
N ARG A 138 -18.03 0.52 1.78
CA ARG A 138 -19.10 1.33 2.37
C ARG A 138 -20.38 0.54 2.64
N LEU A 139 -20.76 -0.36 1.72
CA LEU A 139 -21.94 -1.20 1.89
C LEU A 139 -21.77 -2.25 2.99
N LYS A 140 -20.56 -2.79 3.16
CA LYS A 140 -20.27 -3.87 4.11
C LYS A 140 -19.94 -3.36 5.51
N SER A 141 -19.48 -2.12 5.65
CA SER A 141 -19.05 -1.61 6.95
C SER A 141 -20.25 -1.24 7.84
N THR A 142 -20.35 -1.90 8.98
CA THR A 142 -21.34 -1.67 10.04
C THR A 142 -20.89 -0.62 11.07
N SER A 143 -19.63 -0.15 11.02
CA SER A 143 -19.07 0.80 11.98
C SER A 143 -18.34 1.98 11.30
N GLY A 144 -18.67 3.22 11.70
CA GLY A 144 -18.26 4.43 10.97
C GLY A 144 -16.75 4.75 10.98
N GLY A 145 -16.00 4.23 11.96
CA GLY A 145 -14.56 4.55 12.13
C GLY A 145 -13.64 3.81 11.15
N GLY A 146 -13.87 2.51 10.94
CA GLY A 146 -13.07 1.68 10.01
C GLY A 146 -13.28 2.08 8.55
N THR A 147 -14.53 2.37 8.18
CA THR A 147 -14.87 2.83 6.81
C THR A 147 -14.11 4.09 6.44
N ARG A 148 -14.00 5.04 7.37
CA ARG A 148 -13.33 6.32 7.11
C ARG A 148 -11.86 6.12 6.72
N ARG A 149 -11.11 5.34 7.48
CA ARG A 149 -9.69 5.06 7.17
C ARG A 149 -9.54 4.36 5.82
N GLN A 150 -10.41 3.40 5.55
CA GLN A 150 -10.43 2.68 4.28
C GLN A 150 -10.73 3.59 3.08
N LEU A 151 -11.61 4.58 3.26
CA LEU A 151 -11.90 5.60 2.23
C LEU A 151 -10.70 6.54 1.98
N MET A 152 -9.99 6.94 3.05
CA MET A 152 -8.77 7.74 2.94
C MET A 152 -7.65 6.96 2.23
N VAL A 153 -7.48 5.68 2.56
CA VAL A 153 -6.51 4.82 1.87
C VAL A 153 -6.84 4.74 0.39
N ALA A 154 -8.09 4.44 0.05
CA ALA A 154 -8.51 4.36 -1.33
C ALA A 154 -8.36 5.67 -2.10
N SER A 155 -8.54 6.84 -1.47
CA SER A 155 -8.29 8.11 -2.15
C SER A 155 -6.81 8.34 -2.42
N TYR A 156 -5.91 7.95 -1.50
CA TYR A 156 -4.47 7.96 -1.77
C TYR A 156 -4.10 7.02 -2.93
N GLU A 157 -4.75 5.86 -3.06
CA GLU A 157 -4.54 4.97 -4.21
C GLU A 157 -4.93 5.62 -5.54
N VAL A 158 -6.07 6.32 -5.57
CA VAL A 158 -6.50 7.04 -6.77
C VAL A 158 -5.50 8.14 -7.12
N LEU A 159 -5.05 8.91 -6.12
CA LEU A 159 -4.01 9.94 -6.33
C LEU A 159 -2.72 9.31 -6.85
N ALA A 160 -2.28 8.18 -6.30
CA ALA A 160 -1.06 7.51 -6.73
C ALA A 160 -1.16 7.02 -8.18
N ALA A 161 -2.30 6.43 -8.57
CA ALA A 161 -2.54 6.02 -9.96
C ALA A 161 -2.55 7.22 -10.93
N LEU A 162 -3.12 8.35 -10.53
CA LEU A 162 -3.14 9.58 -11.31
C LEU A 162 -1.75 10.23 -11.43
N VAL A 163 -0.97 10.25 -10.35
CA VAL A 163 0.42 10.74 -10.31
C VAL A 163 1.30 9.90 -11.24
N ALA A 164 1.23 8.58 -11.13
CA ALA A 164 1.98 7.65 -11.99
C ALA A 164 1.57 7.77 -13.47
N SER A 165 0.32 8.18 -13.73
CA SER A 165 -0.18 8.47 -15.09
C SER A 165 0.07 9.92 -15.53
N HIS A 166 0.79 10.72 -14.74
CA HIS A 166 1.07 12.14 -14.97
C HIS A 166 -0.17 13.01 -15.22
N GLN A 167 -1.32 12.66 -14.63
CA GLN A 167 -2.58 13.42 -14.76
C GLN A 167 -2.65 14.59 -13.76
N TRP A 168 -1.65 15.46 -13.77
CA TRP A 168 -1.42 16.48 -12.73
C TRP A 168 -2.61 17.40 -12.45
N LEU A 169 -3.33 17.86 -13.49
CA LEU A 169 -4.51 18.70 -13.32
C LEU A 169 -5.65 17.98 -12.61
N VAL A 170 -5.83 16.68 -12.89
CA VAL A 170 -6.85 15.86 -12.23
C VAL A 170 -6.49 15.64 -10.77
N VAL A 171 -5.20 15.36 -10.49
CA VAL A 171 -4.69 15.25 -9.12
C VAL A 171 -4.92 16.55 -8.35
N LEU A 172 -4.58 17.71 -8.95
CA LEU A 172 -4.74 19.01 -8.32
C LEU A 172 -6.21 19.30 -7.95
N ASN A 173 -7.12 19.11 -8.92
CA ASN A 173 -8.55 19.34 -8.70
C ASN A 173 -9.12 18.39 -7.63
N MET A 174 -8.74 17.11 -7.69
CA MET A 174 -9.19 16.11 -6.71
C MET A 174 -8.65 16.43 -5.31
N ALA A 175 -7.35 16.71 -5.17
CA ALA A 175 -6.72 17.00 -3.89
C ALA A 175 -7.28 18.29 -3.27
N THR A 176 -7.47 19.34 -4.07
CA THR A 176 -8.06 20.62 -3.61
C THR A 176 -9.49 20.40 -3.09
N SER A 177 -10.37 19.85 -3.93
CA SER A 177 -11.78 19.64 -3.57
C SER A 177 -11.92 18.70 -2.35
N THR A 178 -11.11 17.65 -2.30
CA THR A 178 -11.16 16.69 -1.21
C THR A 178 -10.57 17.26 0.09
N SER A 179 -9.52 18.10 0.01
CA SER A 179 -8.97 18.79 1.17
C SER A 179 -9.98 19.77 1.77
N GLU A 180 -10.66 20.56 0.94
CA GLU A 180 -11.71 21.49 1.37
C GLU A 180 -12.86 20.76 2.07
N GLN A 181 -13.32 19.64 1.52
CA GLN A 181 -14.35 18.82 2.15
C GLN A 181 -13.85 18.24 3.47
N ALA A 182 -12.63 17.69 3.50
CA ALA A 182 -12.04 17.08 4.68
C ALA A 182 -11.87 18.07 5.85
N GLN A 183 -11.51 19.32 5.59
CA GLN A 183 -11.35 20.35 6.63
C GLN A 183 -12.63 20.61 7.42
N ASN A 184 -13.79 20.39 6.80
CA ASN A 184 -15.08 20.61 7.45
C ASN A 184 -15.51 19.43 8.33
N HIS A 185 -14.75 18.33 8.37
CA HIS A 185 -15.12 17.12 9.10
C HIS A 185 -14.11 16.79 10.21
N ALA A 186 -14.63 16.63 11.43
CA ALA A 186 -13.82 16.27 12.59
C ALA A 186 -13.03 14.97 12.37
N GLY A 187 -11.73 15.02 12.66
CA GLY A 187 -10.79 13.92 12.54
C GLY A 187 -10.22 13.69 11.12
N TYR A 188 -10.56 14.52 10.13
CA TYR A 188 -9.87 14.50 8.83
C TYR A 188 -8.74 15.55 8.75
N GLY A 189 -8.30 16.12 9.87
CA GLY A 189 -7.25 17.17 9.90
C GLY A 189 -5.96 16.75 9.21
N ASP A 190 -5.34 15.64 9.64
CA ASP A 190 -4.11 15.11 9.02
C ASP A 190 -4.32 14.80 7.53
N TYR A 191 -5.46 14.21 7.18
CA TYR A 191 -5.81 13.87 5.80
C TYR A 191 -5.95 15.11 4.92
N ALA A 192 -6.65 16.15 5.41
CA ALA A 192 -6.77 17.42 4.72
C ALA A 192 -5.41 18.11 4.54
N SER A 193 -4.57 18.06 5.57
CA SER A 193 -3.21 18.59 5.55
C SER A 193 -2.34 17.87 4.52
N ASN A 194 -2.38 16.54 4.47
CA ASN A 194 -1.68 15.74 3.47
C ASN A 194 -2.09 16.14 2.03
N LEU A 195 -3.39 16.28 1.79
CA LEU A 195 -3.90 16.72 0.49
C LEU A 195 -3.52 18.16 0.14
N ARG A 196 -3.40 19.03 1.16
CA ARG A 196 -2.91 20.40 0.98
C ARG A 196 -1.44 20.39 0.54
N LEU A 197 -0.59 19.56 1.15
CA LEU A 197 0.80 19.40 0.69
C LEU A 197 0.88 18.90 -0.77
N VAL A 198 0.07 17.91 -1.16
CA VAL A 198 -0.02 17.45 -2.55
C VAL A 198 -0.41 18.59 -3.49
N THR A 199 -1.41 19.37 -3.10
CA THR A 199 -1.88 20.55 -3.84
C THR A 199 -0.74 21.55 -4.02
N MET A 200 0.02 21.86 -2.96
CA MET A 200 1.17 22.77 -3.03
C MET A 200 2.25 22.28 -3.99
N ILE A 201 2.65 21.00 -3.89
CA ILE A 201 3.68 20.41 -4.76
C ILE A 201 3.27 20.48 -6.23
N ILE A 202 2.01 20.15 -6.53
CA ILE A 202 1.53 20.14 -7.92
C ILE A 202 1.30 21.55 -8.45
N THR A 203 0.80 22.47 -7.62
CA THR A 203 0.69 23.89 -7.98
C THR A 203 2.05 24.45 -8.36
N ALA A 204 3.09 24.17 -7.55
CA ALA A 204 4.46 24.56 -7.89
C ALA A 204 4.93 23.93 -9.20
N LEU A 205 4.64 22.64 -9.44
CA LEU A 205 5.02 21.93 -10.67
C LEU A 205 4.39 22.57 -11.92
N VAL A 206 3.14 23.01 -11.84
CA VAL A 206 2.43 23.65 -12.97
C VAL A 206 2.73 25.15 -13.10
N GLY A 207 3.66 25.68 -12.30
CA GLY A 207 4.07 27.09 -12.33
C GLY A 207 3.12 28.05 -11.63
N GLY A 208 2.26 27.55 -10.74
CA GLY A 208 1.41 28.37 -9.88
C GLY A 208 2.13 28.83 -8.62
N ASP A 209 1.62 29.89 -8.00
CA ASP A 209 2.15 30.41 -6.75
C ASP A 209 1.79 29.50 -5.57
N THR A 210 2.78 29.23 -4.72
CA THR A 210 2.58 28.53 -3.44
C THR A 210 2.92 29.48 -2.30
N SER A 211 2.15 29.40 -1.21
CA SER A 211 2.36 30.27 -0.06
C SER A 211 3.11 29.54 1.06
N SER A 212 4.12 30.20 1.63
CA SER A 212 4.76 29.73 2.87
C SER A 212 3.76 29.71 4.03
N ASP A 213 2.72 30.55 4.02
CA ASP A 213 1.69 30.55 5.06
C ASP A 213 0.86 29.27 5.00
N ASP A 214 0.61 28.75 3.78
CA ASP A 214 -0.12 27.50 3.61
C ASP A 214 0.71 26.30 4.08
N TYR A 215 2.04 26.38 3.95
CA TYR A 215 2.95 25.37 4.51
C TYR A 215 2.93 25.38 6.05
N GLN A 216 2.92 26.56 6.67
CA GLN A 216 2.87 26.68 8.13
C GLN A 216 1.54 26.18 8.73
N ARG A 217 0.49 26.07 7.92
CA ARG A 217 -0.81 25.52 8.29
C ARG A 217 -0.89 24.00 8.16
N LEU A 218 0.17 23.33 7.72
CA LEU A 218 0.21 21.88 7.66
C LEU A 218 0.30 21.31 9.08
N GLU A 219 -0.40 20.21 9.31
CA GLU A 219 -0.29 19.42 10.53
C GLU A 219 1.13 18.85 10.66
N LYS A 220 1.58 18.69 11.91
CA LYS A 220 2.93 18.20 12.21
C LYS A 220 3.20 16.84 11.56
N THR A 221 2.21 15.94 11.58
CA THR A 221 2.29 14.60 10.97
C THR A 221 2.61 14.66 9.48
N THR A 222 2.02 15.64 8.77
CA THR A 222 2.27 15.89 7.34
C THR A 222 3.69 16.40 7.12
N THR A 223 4.16 17.37 7.90
CA THR A 223 5.52 17.91 7.78
C THR A 223 6.59 16.90 8.17
N ASP A 224 6.33 16.04 9.15
CA ASP A 224 7.22 14.96 9.56
C ASP A 224 7.33 13.91 8.45
N SER A 225 6.20 13.52 7.84
CA SER A 225 6.18 12.61 6.68
C SER A 225 6.94 13.19 5.48
N TRP A 226 6.79 14.49 5.24
CA TRP A 226 7.53 15.23 4.22
C TRP A 226 9.03 15.21 4.49
N GLY A 227 9.44 15.57 5.71
CA GLY A 227 10.83 15.50 6.15
C GLY A 227 11.43 14.12 5.97
N TYR A 228 10.71 13.08 6.37
CA TYR A 228 11.13 11.69 6.21
C TYR A 228 11.41 11.33 4.73
N VAL A 229 10.45 11.61 3.83
CA VAL A 229 10.62 11.28 2.40
C VAL A 229 11.78 12.07 1.78
N MET A 230 11.91 13.34 2.14
CA MET A 230 12.92 14.24 1.58
C MET A 230 14.33 13.91 2.05
N GLN A 231 14.54 13.62 3.33
CA GLN A 231 15.84 13.18 3.83
C GLN A 231 16.34 11.91 3.12
N ARG A 232 15.43 11.00 2.76
CA ARG A 232 15.76 9.77 2.02
C ARG A 232 16.12 9.99 0.55
N THR A 233 15.80 11.16 -0.01
CA THR A 233 16.31 11.53 -1.33
C THR A 233 17.74 12.07 -1.28
N GLY A 234 18.26 12.38 -0.08
CA GLY A 234 19.65 12.78 0.14
C GLY A 234 19.98 14.23 -0.22
N GLU A 235 19.04 14.95 -0.84
CA GLU A 235 19.26 16.29 -1.40
C GLU A 235 18.47 17.40 -0.68
N TYR A 236 17.54 17.05 0.20
CA TYR A 236 16.56 18.00 0.74
C TYR A 236 16.30 17.81 2.23
N ASN A 237 15.90 18.89 2.90
CA ASN A 237 15.72 18.94 4.35
C ASN A 237 14.26 18.84 4.81
N GLY A 238 13.30 18.75 3.87
CA GLY A 238 11.88 18.70 4.19
C GLY A 238 11.29 20.05 4.59
N THR A 239 11.76 21.12 3.94
CA THR A 239 11.31 22.50 4.16
C THR A 239 10.37 22.97 3.06
N PHE A 240 9.76 24.15 3.24
CA PHE A 240 8.97 24.79 2.18
C PHE A 240 9.80 25.07 0.91
N ALA A 241 11.07 25.47 1.07
CA ALA A 241 11.96 25.75 -0.06
C ALA A 241 12.17 24.51 -0.95
N ASP A 242 12.15 23.33 -0.33
CA ASP A 242 12.35 22.07 -1.05
C ASP A 242 11.17 21.77 -1.99
N ILE A 243 9.96 22.29 -1.73
CA ILE A 243 8.79 22.13 -2.61
C ILE A 243 9.07 22.76 -3.98
N ALA A 244 9.59 24.00 -4.00
CA ALA A 244 9.93 24.67 -5.24
C ALA A 244 11.11 23.97 -5.95
N ALA A 245 12.07 23.45 -5.19
CA ALA A 245 13.22 22.75 -5.76
C ALA A 245 12.82 21.44 -6.47
N ILE A 246 11.96 20.62 -5.86
CA ILE A 246 11.47 19.39 -6.49
C ILE A 246 10.51 19.64 -7.65
N ALA A 247 9.74 20.74 -7.59
CA ALA A 247 8.79 21.13 -8.62
C ALA A 247 9.44 21.57 -9.94
N SER A 248 10.77 21.58 -10.02
CA SER A 248 11.53 21.86 -11.24
C SER A 248 11.25 20.88 -12.38
N SER A 249 10.81 19.64 -12.09
CA SER A 249 10.42 18.70 -13.14
C SER A 249 9.40 17.65 -12.67
N ALA A 250 8.53 17.22 -13.60
CA ALA A 250 7.60 16.12 -13.36
C ALA A 250 8.32 14.79 -13.05
N ALA A 251 9.52 14.59 -13.59
CA ALA A 251 10.34 13.41 -13.34
C ALA A 251 10.86 13.35 -11.89
N THR A 252 11.01 14.49 -11.24
CA THR A 252 11.38 14.59 -9.82
C THR A 252 10.16 14.51 -8.91
N VAL A 253 9.05 15.14 -9.30
CA VAL A 253 7.82 15.21 -8.48
C VAL A 253 7.12 13.86 -8.35
N ALA A 254 6.99 13.09 -9.43
CA ALA A 254 6.21 11.83 -9.39
C ALA A 254 6.74 10.84 -8.35
N PRO A 255 8.06 10.50 -8.33
CA PRO A 255 8.59 9.56 -7.35
C PRO A 255 8.48 10.06 -5.90
N VAL A 256 8.53 11.38 -5.67
CA VAL A 256 8.38 11.95 -4.33
C VAL A 256 6.93 11.85 -3.85
N LEU A 257 5.97 12.21 -4.70
CA LEU A 257 4.55 12.09 -4.37
C LEU A 257 4.10 10.64 -4.17
N GLU A 258 4.58 9.72 -5.00
CA GLU A 258 4.32 8.28 -4.82
C GLU A 258 4.82 7.78 -3.46
N ARG A 259 6.01 8.23 -3.03
CA ARG A 259 6.55 7.90 -1.71
C ARG A 259 5.69 8.45 -0.58
N LEU A 260 5.29 9.70 -0.67
CA LEU A 260 4.42 10.34 0.34
C LEU A 260 3.08 9.63 0.46
N LEU A 261 2.43 9.35 -0.67
CA LEU A 261 1.13 8.68 -0.70
C LEU A 261 1.21 7.27 -0.10
N ALA A 262 2.31 6.56 -0.34
CA ALA A 262 2.54 5.27 0.29
C ALA A 262 2.75 5.39 1.81
N VAL A 263 3.58 6.33 2.28
CA VAL A 263 3.77 6.58 3.72
C VAL A 263 2.43 6.89 4.39
N TRP A 264 1.62 7.78 3.82
CA TRP A 264 0.32 8.12 4.39
C TRP A 264 -0.69 6.99 4.34
N THR A 265 -0.61 6.12 3.34
CA THR A 265 -1.43 4.90 3.30
C THR A 265 -1.14 4.01 4.52
N LEU A 266 0.14 3.77 4.83
CA LEU A 266 0.56 2.98 5.99
C LEU A 266 0.14 3.62 7.32
N VAL A 267 0.40 4.91 7.47
CA VAL A 267 0.01 5.67 8.67
C VAL A 267 -1.51 5.63 8.87
N THR A 268 -2.28 5.73 7.79
CA THR A 268 -3.75 5.75 7.85
C THR A 268 -4.34 4.38 8.14
N LEU A 269 -3.71 3.30 7.69
CA LEU A 269 -4.09 1.93 8.08
C LEU A 269 -3.86 1.69 9.59
N GLY A 270 -3.08 2.57 10.25
CA GLY A 270 -2.78 2.47 11.67
C GLY A 270 -1.70 1.43 11.97
N GLU A 271 -0.95 1.03 10.94
CA GLU A 271 0.09 0.02 11.05
C GLU A 271 1.35 0.62 11.68
N ILE A 272 1.62 1.91 11.49
CA ILE A 272 2.89 2.55 11.86
C ILE A 272 2.66 4.06 12.12
N GLY A 273 3.14 4.60 13.24
CA GLY A 273 3.23 6.05 13.46
C GLY A 273 4.40 6.67 12.68
N VAL A 274 4.31 7.93 12.26
CA VAL A 274 5.41 8.59 11.51
C VAL A 274 6.72 8.56 12.32
N ASP A 275 6.65 8.76 13.64
CA ASP A 275 7.80 8.70 14.54
C ASP A 275 8.38 7.27 14.69
N ASP A 276 7.59 6.24 14.39
CA ASP A 276 8.05 4.85 14.39
C ASP A 276 8.83 4.52 13.10
N LEU A 277 8.72 5.31 12.02
CA LEU A 277 9.31 5.02 10.71
C LEU A 277 10.83 4.76 10.75
N ASP A 278 11.54 5.40 11.68
CA ASP A 278 12.98 5.21 11.88
C ASP A 278 13.31 4.10 12.89
N GLN A 279 12.37 3.75 13.77
CA GLN A 279 12.55 2.77 14.84
C GLN A 279 12.07 1.35 14.48
N LEU A 280 11.28 1.19 13.42
CA LEU A 280 10.71 -0.13 13.06
C LEU A 280 11.71 -1.27 12.86
N PRO A 281 12.94 -1.08 12.31
CA PRO A 281 13.89 -2.18 12.21
C PRO A 281 14.39 -2.69 13.58
N SER A 282 14.12 -1.95 14.66
CA SER A 282 14.61 -2.22 16.01
C SER A 282 13.52 -2.54 17.03
N LYS A 283 12.24 -2.42 16.66
CA LYS A 283 11.12 -2.77 17.53
C LYS A 283 11.05 -4.30 17.63
N HIS A 284 10.85 -4.85 18.82
CA HIS A 284 10.62 -6.28 18.98
C HIS A 284 9.29 -6.64 18.33
N VAL A 285 9.37 -7.14 17.11
CA VAL A 285 8.24 -7.70 16.38
C VAL A 285 7.94 -9.08 16.97
N ASN A 286 6.65 -9.39 17.16
CA ASN A 286 6.26 -10.73 17.61
C ASN A 286 6.69 -11.78 16.58
N ALA A 287 7.15 -12.95 17.03
CA ALA A 287 7.52 -14.06 16.15
C ALA A 287 6.29 -14.83 15.64
N ASP A 288 5.29 -14.11 15.13
CA ASP A 288 4.05 -14.64 14.56
C ASP A 288 3.71 -13.96 13.23
N VAL A 289 2.62 -14.38 12.58
CA VAL A 289 2.25 -13.90 11.24
C VAL A 289 1.93 -12.40 11.25
N ASP A 290 1.35 -11.89 12.33
CA ASP A 290 1.04 -10.46 12.46
C ASP A 290 2.34 -9.65 12.57
N GLY A 291 3.30 -10.13 13.37
CA GLY A 291 4.62 -9.56 13.44
C GLY A 291 5.35 -9.60 12.09
N LEU A 292 5.26 -10.70 11.34
CA LEU A 292 5.82 -10.75 9.99
C LEU A 292 5.24 -9.65 9.08
N VAL A 293 3.92 -9.46 9.09
CA VAL A 293 3.28 -8.38 8.31
C VAL A 293 3.82 -7.02 8.76
N GLU A 294 3.89 -6.77 10.08
CA GLU A 294 4.47 -5.54 10.63
C GLU A 294 5.91 -5.31 10.17
N ALA A 295 6.76 -6.34 10.23
CA ALA A 295 8.16 -6.27 9.79
C ALA A 295 8.29 -6.01 8.28
N VAL A 296 7.42 -6.60 7.46
CA VAL A 296 7.40 -6.38 6.02
C VAL A 296 6.94 -4.95 5.69
N THR A 297 5.85 -4.50 6.33
CA THR A 297 5.29 -3.15 6.19
C THR A 297 6.29 -2.08 6.63
N ALA A 298 7.05 -2.34 7.70
CA ALA A 298 8.09 -1.45 8.19
C ALA A 298 9.16 -1.09 7.15
N HIS A 299 9.48 -2.02 6.26
CA HIS A 299 10.50 -1.82 5.23
C HIS A 299 9.93 -1.16 3.96
N TRP A 300 8.61 -1.02 3.86
CA TRP A 300 7.92 -0.43 2.71
C TRP A 300 8.38 0.99 2.37
N PRO A 301 8.49 1.94 3.32
CA PRO A 301 8.91 3.30 3.01
C PRO A 301 10.31 3.41 2.42
N ARG A 302 11.19 2.43 2.68
CA ARG A 302 12.61 2.45 2.26
C ARG A 302 12.82 2.12 0.78
N ASN A 303 11.90 1.39 0.14
CA ASN A 303 12.12 0.80 -1.19
C ASN A 303 11.10 1.24 -2.26
N LEU A 304 10.34 2.31 -2.00
CA LEU A 304 9.28 2.83 -2.88
C LEU A 304 9.75 3.32 -4.26
N THR A 305 11.06 3.42 -4.52
CA THR A 305 11.61 3.75 -5.85
C THR A 305 11.23 2.75 -6.94
N HIS A 306 10.96 1.48 -6.58
CA HIS A 306 10.61 0.44 -7.55
C HIS A 306 9.09 0.33 -7.80
N TYR A 307 8.28 1.17 -7.15
CA TYR A 307 6.84 0.94 -7.00
C TYR A 307 6.02 1.29 -8.26
N TYR A 308 6.37 2.38 -8.95
CA TYR A 308 5.74 2.79 -10.22
C TYR A 308 6.75 3.02 -11.35
N GLY A 309 8.05 2.99 -11.05
CA GLY A 309 9.12 3.10 -12.04
C GLY A 309 9.52 1.74 -12.60
N HIS A 310 8.82 1.30 -13.67
CA HIS A 310 9.28 0.51 -14.83
C HIS A 310 8.08 -0.07 -15.61
#